data_AF-A0A936VPQ0-F1
#
_entry.id   AF-A0A936VPQ0-F1
#
_cell.length_a   1.000
_cell.length_b   1.000
_cell.length_c   1.000
_cell.angle_alpha   90.00
_cell.angle_beta   90.00
_cell.angle_gamma   90.00
#
_symmetry.space_group_name_H-M   'P 1'
#
loop_
_entity.id
_entity.type
_entity.pdbx_description
1 polymer ?
#
loop_
_entity_poly.entity_id
_entity_poly.type
_entity_poly.pdbx_seq_one_letter_code
_entity_poly.pdbx_strand_id
1 'polypeptide(L)'
;MLQAQIQAKYNEATEVYGRAKAILDEYDKKEMPAEKSTEVDTLFEQFDRLTGEAKRLEGAARREREMAEINTPQNGLDTPKGMPAPGQATQQNEDAAALKAWNRALKVGPRGLTNGELKALRADTDEAGGFLVAPSRS
;
A
#
# COMPACT_ATOMS: atom_id res chain seq x y z
N MET A 1 16.41 -7.66 -4.86
CA MET A 1 16.11 -8.54 -6.02
C MET A 1 14.96 -8.00 -6.87
N LEU A 2 13.78 -7.74 -6.31
CA LEU A 2 12.59 -7.29 -7.06
C LEU A 2 12.80 -5.98 -7.84
N GLN A 3 13.45 -4.99 -7.23
CA GLN A 3 13.74 -3.69 -7.88
C GLN A 3 14.66 -3.83 -9.11
N ALA A 4 15.65 -4.74 -9.07
CA ALA A 4 16.52 -5.01 -10.20
C ALA A 4 15.75 -5.69 -11.35
N GLN A 5 14.77 -6.56 -11.04
CA GLN A 5 13.92 -7.20 -12.04
C GLN A 5 12.97 -6.19 -12.71
N ILE A 6 12.39 -5.27 -11.94
CA ILE A 6 11.57 -4.17 -12.46
C ILE A 6 12.38 -3.33 -13.44
N GLN A 7 13.58 -2.90 -13.02
CA GLN A 7 14.46 -2.11 -13.87
C GLN A 7 14.87 -2.85 -15.14
N ALA A 8 15.20 -4.14 -15.04
CA ALA A 8 15.56 -4.96 -16.19
C ALA A 8 14.42 -5.00 -17.22
N LYS A 9 13.16 -5.15 -16.78
CA LYS A 9 12.00 -5.15 -17.69
C LYS A 9 11.76 -3.80 -18.35
N TYR A 10 11.97 -2.69 -17.65
CA TYR A 10 11.89 -1.37 -18.28
C TYR A 10 13.03 -1.11 -19.28
N ASN A 11 14.23 -1.61 -19.00
CA ASN A 11 15.35 -1.53 -19.94
C ASN A 11 15.02 -2.31 -21.22
N GLU A 12 14.55 -3.56 -21.07
CA GLU A 12 14.14 -4.40 -22.20
C GLU A 12 12.98 -3.77 -23.00
N ALA A 13 11.99 -3.19 -22.32
CA ALA A 13 10.91 -2.45 -22.98
C ALA A 13 11.45 -1.26 -23.78
N THR A 14 12.40 -0.51 -23.23
CA THR A 14 13.03 0.63 -23.92
C THR A 14 13.77 0.19 -25.18
N GLU A 15 14.47 -0.95 -25.14
CA GLU A 15 15.14 -1.52 -26.32
C GLU A 15 14.15 -1.97 -27.39
N VAL A 16 13.04 -2.59 -26.99
CA VAL A 16 11.97 -3.02 -27.91
C VAL A 16 11.32 -1.80 -28.57
N TYR A 17 11.01 -0.75 -27.79
CA TYR A 17 10.48 0.50 -28.30
C TYR A 17 11.47 1.19 -29.27
N GLY A 18 12.76 1.19 -28.94
CA GLY A 18 13.81 1.71 -29.82
C GLY A 18 13.85 1.01 -31.17
N ARG A 19 13.69 -0.33 -31.18
CA ARG A 19 13.59 -1.12 -32.42
C ARG A 19 12.33 -0.78 -33.23
N ALA A 20 11.17 -0.71 -32.58
CA ALA A 20 9.92 -0.34 -33.25
C ALA A 20 10.02 1.07 -33.87
N LYS A 21 10.57 2.02 -33.10
CA LYS A 21 10.79 3.40 -33.58
C LYS A 21 11.76 3.45 -34.74
N ALA A 22 12.84 2.67 -34.74
CA ALA A 22 13.79 2.64 -35.86
C ALA A 22 13.12 2.19 -37.17
N ILE A 23 12.21 1.20 -37.10
CA ILE A 23 11.43 0.78 -38.27
C ILE A 23 10.49 1.91 -38.71
N LEU A 24 9.76 2.53 -37.78
CA LEU A 24 8.87 3.64 -38.10
C LEU A 24 9.63 4.81 -38.75
N ASP A 25 10.79 5.18 -38.20
CA ASP A 25 11.64 6.27 -38.72
C ASP A 25 12.20 5.94 -40.12
N GLU A 26 12.51 4.66 -40.41
CA GLU A 26 12.97 4.22 -41.74
C GLU A 26 11.90 4.42 -42.83
N TYR A 27 10.62 4.29 -42.46
CA TYR A 27 9.47 4.36 -43.36
C TYR A 27 8.57 5.61 -43.16
N ASP A 28 8.97 6.59 -42.35
CA ASP A 28 8.20 7.82 -42.05
C ASP A 28 7.68 8.59 -43.30
N LYS A 29 8.33 8.38 -44.45
CA LYS A 29 7.97 9.01 -45.74
C LYS A 29 7.91 8.01 -46.90
N LYS A 30 7.88 6.72 -46.61
CA LYS A 30 7.85 5.63 -47.60
C LYS A 30 6.67 4.73 -47.29
N GLU A 31 6.21 4.01 -48.31
CA GLU A 31 5.25 2.95 -48.08
C GLU A 31 5.93 1.84 -47.27
N MET A 32 5.35 1.50 -46.12
CA MET A 32 5.85 0.45 -45.25
C MET A 32 5.34 -0.90 -45.75
N PRO A 33 6.23 -1.89 -46.00
CA PRO A 33 5.80 -3.23 -46.33
C PRO A 33 4.94 -3.85 -45.23
N ALA A 34 3.97 -4.69 -45.59
CA ALA A 34 3.07 -5.34 -44.64
C ALA A 34 3.83 -6.18 -43.57
N GLU A 35 4.94 -6.80 -43.96
CA GLU A 35 5.82 -7.53 -43.04
C GLU A 35 6.41 -6.63 -41.95
N LYS A 36 6.83 -5.41 -42.31
CA LYS A 36 7.39 -4.42 -41.37
C LYS A 36 6.33 -3.80 -40.48
N SER A 37 5.12 -3.58 -41.00
CA SER A 37 3.98 -3.18 -40.17
C SER A 37 3.69 -4.23 -39.10
N THR A 38 3.63 -5.52 -39.50
CA THR A 38 3.38 -6.63 -38.57
C THR A 38 4.51 -6.76 -37.53
N GLU A 39 5.76 -6.53 -37.94
CA GLU A 39 6.91 -6.52 -37.04
C GLU A 39 6.80 -5.40 -36.00
N VAL A 40 6.42 -4.18 -36.41
CA VAL A 40 6.20 -3.05 -35.50
C VAL A 40 5.08 -3.34 -34.51
N ASP A 41 3.94 -3.87 -34.98
CA ASP A 41 2.82 -4.24 -34.10
C ASP A 41 3.26 -5.29 -33.06
N THR A 42 3.99 -6.31 -33.49
CA THR A 42 4.53 -7.35 -32.61
C THR A 42 5.50 -6.76 -31.57
N LEU A 43 6.32 -5.77 -31.96
CA LEU A 43 7.22 -5.09 -31.03
C LEU A 43 6.45 -4.25 -30.01
N PHE A 44 5.37 -3.57 -30.41
CA PHE A 44 4.52 -2.83 -29.47
C PHE A 44 3.79 -3.76 -28.50
N GLU A 45 3.28 -4.91 -28.96
CA GLU A 45 2.70 -5.92 -28.07
C GLU A 45 3.72 -6.43 -27.03
N GLN A 46 4.98 -6.63 -27.45
CA GLN A 46 6.05 -7.00 -26.53
C GLN A 46 6.37 -5.89 -25.52
N PHE A 47 6.38 -4.63 -25.97
CA PHE A 47 6.56 -3.46 -25.11
C PHE A 47 5.47 -3.37 -24.04
N ASP A 48 4.20 -3.50 -24.44
CA ASP A 48 3.07 -3.44 -23.51
C ASP A 48 3.09 -4.59 -22.50
N ARG A 49 3.48 -5.79 -22.94
CA ARG A 49 3.67 -6.93 -22.04
C ARG A 49 4.75 -6.68 -20.99
N LEU A 50 5.93 -6.20 -21.41
CA LEU A 50 7.05 -5.93 -20.51
C LEU A 50 6.74 -4.82 -19.51
N THR A 51 6.14 -3.73 -19.97
CA THR A 51 5.74 -2.62 -19.08
C THR A 51 4.60 -3.02 -18.15
N GLY A 52 3.65 -3.83 -18.61
CA GLY A 52 2.59 -4.40 -17.78
C GLY A 52 3.11 -5.36 -16.71
N GLU A 53 4.11 -6.19 -17.02
CA GLU A 53 4.81 -7.02 -16.03
C GLU A 53 5.56 -6.18 -15.00
N ALA A 54 6.31 -5.16 -15.43
CA ALA A 54 7.02 -4.26 -14.53
C ALA A 54 6.07 -3.56 -13.55
N LYS A 55 4.96 -2.99 -14.03
CA LYS A 55 3.93 -2.35 -13.20
C LYS A 55 3.31 -3.31 -12.19
N ARG A 56 3.07 -4.57 -12.56
CA ARG A 56 2.57 -5.59 -11.63
C ARG A 56 3.56 -5.87 -10.50
N LEU A 57 4.85 -5.97 -10.83
CA LEU A 57 5.92 -6.14 -9.84
C LEU A 57 6.07 -4.91 -8.94
N GLU A 58 5.93 -3.69 -9.49
CA GLU A 58 5.91 -2.45 -8.70
C GLU A 58 4.73 -2.42 -7.73
N GLY A 59 3.55 -2.79 -8.18
CA GLY A 59 2.35 -2.89 -7.32
C GLY A 59 2.54 -3.90 -6.19
N ALA A 60 3.20 -5.03 -6.45
CA ALA A 60 3.55 -5.99 -5.42
C ALA A 60 4.58 -5.43 -4.42
N ALA A 61 5.64 -4.80 -4.93
CA ALA A 61 6.68 -4.17 -4.11
C ALA A 61 6.12 -3.05 -3.21
N ARG A 62 5.20 -2.24 -3.74
CA ARG A 62 4.54 -1.17 -2.99
C ARG A 62 3.70 -1.72 -1.84
N ARG A 63 2.88 -2.73 -2.11
CA ARG A 63 2.07 -3.41 -1.07
C ARG A 63 2.95 -4.02 0.02
N GLU A 64 4.08 -4.64 -0.35
CA GLU A 64 5.01 -5.21 0.62
C GLU A 64 5.61 -4.14 1.54
N ARG A 65 5.98 -2.96 0.99
CA ARG A 65 6.47 -1.83 1.79
C ARG A 65 5.39 -1.27 2.72
N GLU A 66 4.18 -1.06 2.22
CA GLU A 66 3.06 -0.58 3.03
C GLU A 66 2.77 -1.53 4.21
N MET A 67 2.80 -2.85 3.97
CA MET A 67 2.63 -3.84 5.03
C MET A 67 3.80 -3.89 6.01
N ALA A 68 5.03 -3.59 5.55
CA ALA A 68 6.19 -3.48 6.42
C ALA A 68 6.11 -2.23 7.31
N GLU A 69 5.70 -1.09 6.76
CA GLU A 69 5.49 0.16 7.51
C GLU A 69 4.42 0.00 8.60
N ILE A 70 3.32 -0.69 8.30
CA ILE A 70 2.26 -0.99 9.28
C ILE A 70 2.76 -1.93 10.39
N ASN A 71 3.61 -2.91 10.05
CA ASN A 71 4.15 -3.87 11.03
C ASN A 71 5.40 -3.36 11.75
N THR A 72 5.89 -2.17 11.43
CA THR A 72 7.06 -1.61 12.11
C THR A 72 6.61 -1.13 13.50
N PRO A 73 7.13 -1.70 14.60
CA PRO A 73 6.81 -1.19 15.93
C PRO A 73 7.28 0.27 16.01
N GLN A 74 6.35 1.19 16.27
CA GLN A 74 6.65 2.59 16.57
C GLN A 74 7.38 2.70 17.92
N ASN A 75 8.64 2.26 17.96
CA ASN A 75 9.52 2.56 19.08
C ASN A 75 10.08 3.96 18.87
N GLY A 76 9.42 4.97 19.43
CA GLY A 76 10.01 6.32 19.51
C GLY A 76 9.03 7.47 19.46
N LEU A 77 7.95 7.45 20.26
CA LEU A 77 7.46 8.71 20.79
C LEU A 77 8.22 8.96 22.08
N ASP A 78 9.24 9.81 22.02
CA ASP A 78 9.88 10.38 23.20
C ASP A 78 8.79 11.04 24.06
N THR A 79 8.36 10.36 25.10
CA THR A 79 7.56 10.96 26.16
C THR A 79 8.39 12.08 26.80
N PRO A 80 7.93 13.34 26.82
CA PRO A 80 8.67 14.42 27.45
C PRO A 80 8.87 14.08 28.93
N LYS A 81 10.14 14.09 29.34
CA LYS A 81 10.61 13.72 30.67
C LYS A 81 10.11 14.73 31.70
N GLY A 82 9.05 14.41 32.46
CA GLY A 82 8.68 15.22 33.63
C GLY A 82 7.21 15.29 34.07
N MET A 83 6.27 14.56 33.47
CA MET A 83 4.89 14.53 33.99
C MET A 83 4.52 13.14 34.52
N PRO A 84 3.97 13.00 35.74
CA PRO A 84 3.24 11.79 36.09
C PRO A 84 1.94 11.82 35.30
N ALA A 85 1.78 10.93 34.31
CA ALA A 85 0.56 10.84 33.51
C ALA A 85 -0.54 10.09 34.30
N PRO A 86 -1.69 10.72 34.62
CA PRO A 86 -2.86 9.98 35.02
C PRO A 86 -3.53 9.45 33.73
N GLY A 87 -3.43 8.15 33.46
CA GLY A 87 -4.17 7.51 32.35
C GLY A 87 -3.51 6.30 31.69
N GLN A 88 -2.19 6.12 31.79
CA GLN A 88 -1.49 5.05 31.06
C GLN A 88 -1.78 3.62 31.55
N ALA A 89 -2.19 3.45 32.81
CA ALA A 89 -2.54 2.14 33.33
C ALA A 89 -3.90 1.63 32.80
N THR A 90 -4.79 2.52 32.36
CA THR A 90 -6.14 2.15 31.90
C THR A 90 -6.14 1.88 30.39
N GLN A 91 -5.48 2.72 29.60
CA GLN A 91 -5.38 2.57 28.14
C GLN A 91 -4.65 1.29 27.71
N GLN A 92 -3.52 0.94 28.35
CA GLN A 92 -2.80 -0.29 28.02
C GLN A 92 -3.64 -1.57 28.24
N ASN A 93 -4.54 -1.55 29.22
CA ASN A 93 -5.44 -2.68 29.49
C ASN A 93 -6.60 -2.74 28.50
N GLU A 94 -7.08 -1.58 28.04
CA GLU A 94 -8.14 -1.47 27.03
C GLU A 94 -7.63 -1.87 25.64
N ASP A 95 -6.42 -1.46 25.26
CA ASP A 95 -5.77 -1.85 24.01
C ASP A 95 -5.52 -3.37 23.95
N ALA A 96 -5.05 -3.96 25.04
CA ALA A 96 -4.85 -5.41 25.15
C ALA A 96 -6.18 -6.18 25.06
N ALA A 97 -7.25 -5.64 25.65
CA ALA A 97 -8.58 -6.23 25.58
C ALA A 97 -9.18 -6.12 24.17
N ALA A 98 -8.99 -4.99 23.49
CA ALA A 98 -9.42 -4.78 22.11
C ALA A 98 -8.69 -5.72 21.14
N LEU A 99 -7.36 -5.86 21.27
CA LEU A 99 -6.57 -6.79 20.46
C LEU A 99 -6.97 -8.26 20.68
N LYS A 100 -7.28 -8.64 21.92
CA LYS A 100 -7.76 -10.00 22.24
C LYS A 100 -9.16 -10.25 21.67
N ALA A 101 -10.06 -9.28 21.78
CA ALA A 101 -11.40 -9.34 21.20
C ALA A 101 -11.34 -9.41 19.67
N TRP A 102 -10.44 -8.66 19.03
CA TRP A 102 -10.20 -8.68 17.58
C TRP A 102 -9.68 -10.03 17.10
N ASN A 103 -8.66 -10.58 17.76
CA ASN A 103 -8.14 -11.90 17.43
C ASN A 103 -9.19 -13.01 17.60
N ARG A 104 -10.09 -12.87 18.58
CA ARG A 104 -11.22 -13.79 18.73
C ARG A 104 -12.25 -13.60 17.63
N ALA A 105 -12.57 -12.37 17.26
CA ALA A 105 -13.50 -12.04 16.17
C ALA A 105 -13.08 -12.67 14.84
N LEU A 106 -11.79 -12.66 14.54
CA LEU A 106 -11.25 -13.29 13.33
C LEU A 106 -11.41 -14.82 13.32
N LYS A 107 -11.46 -15.46 14.49
CA LYS A 107 -11.56 -16.92 14.63
C LYS A 107 -12.98 -17.43 14.67
N VAL A 108 -13.89 -16.72 15.35
CA VAL A 108 -15.28 -17.18 15.57
C VAL A 108 -16.35 -16.28 14.95
N GLY A 109 -15.93 -15.19 14.31
CA GLY A 109 -16.82 -14.17 13.76
C GLY A 109 -17.46 -13.27 14.82
N PRO A 110 -18.10 -12.15 14.43
CA PRO A 110 -18.69 -11.19 15.36
C PRO A 110 -19.81 -11.75 16.24
N ARG A 111 -20.46 -12.83 15.78
CA ARG A 111 -21.56 -13.51 16.49
C ARG A 111 -21.09 -14.41 17.64
N GLY A 112 -19.80 -14.78 17.67
CA GLY A 112 -19.20 -15.60 18.72
C GLY A 112 -18.54 -14.81 19.85
N LEU A 113 -18.70 -13.49 19.84
CA LEU A 113 -18.13 -12.57 20.82
C LEU A 113 -19.09 -12.30 21.96
N THR A 114 -18.54 -12.11 23.16
CA THR A 114 -19.30 -11.65 24.33
C THR A 114 -19.60 -10.15 24.22
N ASN A 115 -20.58 -9.66 24.98
CA ASN A 115 -20.94 -8.23 25.00
C ASN A 115 -19.76 -7.33 25.42
N GLY A 116 -18.87 -7.82 26.30
CA GLY A 116 -17.65 -7.10 26.69
C GLY A 116 -16.63 -6.99 25.55
N GLU A 117 -16.45 -8.07 24.78
CA GLU A 117 -15.55 -8.10 23.61
C GLU A 117 -16.12 -7.27 22.44
N LEU A 118 -17.43 -7.28 22.24
CA LEU A 118 -18.10 -6.41 21.28
C LEU A 118 -17.94 -4.94 21.65
N LYS A 119 -17.99 -4.61 22.95
CA LYS A 119 -17.76 -3.24 23.43
C LYS A 119 -16.31 -2.83 23.23
N ALA A 120 -15.36 -3.72 23.47
CA ALA A 120 -13.93 -3.47 23.25
C ALA A 120 -13.56 -3.28 21.77
N LEU A 121 -14.40 -3.76 20.83
CA LEU A 121 -14.21 -3.56 19.38
C LEU A 121 -14.85 -2.27 18.82
N ARG A 122 -15.70 -1.59 19.60
CA ARG A 122 -16.37 -0.36 19.15
C ARG A 122 -15.44 0.83 19.39
N ALA A 123 -14.76 1.27 18.34
CA ALA A 123 -13.85 2.42 18.32
C ALA A 123 -14.53 3.81 18.36
N ASP A 124 -15.80 3.90 18.79
CA ASP A 124 -16.56 5.17 18.80
C ASP A 124 -16.47 5.93 20.14
N THR A 125 -15.48 5.64 20.98
CA THR A 125 -15.18 6.55 22.11
C THR A 125 -13.68 6.68 22.30
N ASP A 126 -13.14 7.68 21.59
CA ASP A 126 -11.94 8.46 21.88
C ASP A 126 -10.60 8.00 21.27
N GLU A 127 -10.54 7.97 19.94
CA GLU A 127 -9.34 8.40 19.21
C GLU A 127 -9.45 9.91 18.91
N ALA A 128 -9.09 10.76 19.89
CA ALA A 128 -8.82 12.19 19.74
C ALA A 128 -9.99 13.07 19.19
N GLY A 129 -11.15 13.02 19.84
CA GLY A 129 -12.36 13.75 19.40
C GLY A 129 -12.78 14.97 20.23
N GLY A 130 -12.07 16.09 20.10
CA GLY A 130 -12.61 17.46 20.29
C GLY A 130 -12.71 18.01 21.73
N PHE A 131 -12.05 19.14 21.97
CA PHE A 131 -12.34 19.98 23.14
C PHE A 131 -13.81 20.42 23.10
N LEU A 132 -14.66 19.88 23.97
CA LEU A 132 -15.82 20.62 24.46
C LEU A 132 -15.32 21.58 25.55
N VAL A 133 -14.79 22.73 25.13
CA VAL A 133 -14.76 23.90 26.01
C VAL A 133 -16.21 24.22 26.32
N ALA A 134 -16.62 24.05 27.58
CA ALA A 134 -17.93 24.51 28.01
C ALA A 134 -18.03 26.03 27.71
N PRO A 135 -19.10 26.53 27.07
CA PRO A 135 -19.29 27.97 26.95
C PRO A 135 -19.39 28.54 28.37
N SER A 136 -18.50 29.48 28.70
CA SER A 136 -18.60 30.21 29.96
C SER A 136 -19.98 30.85 30.03
N ARG A 137 -20.74 30.52 31.08
CA ARG A 137 -21.95 31.26 31.43
C ARG A 137 -21.69 32.03 32.72
N SER A 138 -21.90 33.34 32.57
CA SER A 138 -22.03 34.42 33.56
C SER A 138 -20.88 34.67 34.52
#